data_AF-A0A396IG54-F1
#
_entry.id   AF-A0A396IG54-F1
#
_cell.length_a   1.000
_cell.length_b   1.000
_cell.length_c   1.000
_cell.angle_alpha   90.00
_cell.angle_beta   90.00
_cell.angle_gamma   90.00
#
_symmetry.space_group_name_H-M   'P 1'
#
loop_
_entity.id
_entity.type
_entity.pdbx_description
1 polymer ?
#
loop_
_entity_poly.entity_id
_entity_poly.type
_entity_poly.pdbx_seq_one_letter_code
_entity_poly.pdbx_strand_id
1 'polypeptide(L)' 'MDLTQHDIETHLSNLKPHVVFYDFTHWLPSISKRLGIKALHYCTASSVMIGWLHSNTS' A
#
# COMPACT_ATOMS: atom_id res chain seq x y z
N MET A 1 -8.59 -0.61 -9.03
CA MET A 1 -7.31 -0.74 -9.79
C MET A 1 -6.72 -2.09 -9.40
N ASP A 2 -7.32 -3.14 -9.90
CA ASP A 2 -7.06 -4.53 -9.48
C ASP A 2 -6.37 -5.30 -10.61
N LEU A 3 -6.38 -4.74 -11.81
CA LEU A 3 -5.69 -5.26 -12.99
C LEU A 3 -4.15 -5.13 -12.87
N THR A 4 -3.65 -4.09 -12.19
CA THR A 4 -2.21 -3.89 -11.98
C THR A 4 -1.64 -4.78 -10.86
N GLN A 5 -2.49 -5.53 -10.15
CA GLN A 5 -2.09 -6.39 -9.05
C GLN A 5 -1.12 -7.50 -9.51
N HIS A 6 -1.45 -8.17 -10.62
CA HIS A 6 -0.68 -9.31 -11.08
C HIS A 6 0.71 -8.91 -11.63
N ASP A 7 0.77 -7.80 -12.36
CA ASP A 7 2.02 -7.25 -12.87
C ASP A 7 2.90 -6.77 -11.71
N ILE A 8 2.33 -6.05 -10.73
CA ILE A 8 3.06 -5.58 -9.56
C ILE A 8 3.56 -6.74 -8.71
N GLU A 9 2.76 -7.79 -8.50
CA GLU A 9 3.21 -9.01 -7.81
C GLU A 9 4.37 -9.68 -8.55
N THR A 10 4.28 -9.81 -9.87
CA THR A 10 5.33 -10.42 -10.70
C THR A 10 6.62 -9.59 -10.65
N HIS A 11 6.52 -8.26 -10.71
CA HIS A 11 7.66 -7.37 -10.57
C HIS A 11 8.28 -7.43 -9.17
N LEU A 12 7.47 -7.43 -8.11
CA LEU A 12 7.92 -7.54 -6.72
C LEU A 12 8.63 -8.87 -6.44
N SER A 13 8.11 -9.97 -7.00
CA SER A 13 8.71 -11.30 -6.87
C SER A 13 10.06 -11.39 -7.58
N ASN A 14 10.18 -10.79 -8.77
CA ASN A 14 11.43 -10.78 -9.53
C ASN A 14 12.49 -9.84 -8.95
N LEU A 15 12.11 -8.63 -8.54
CA LEU A 15 13.06 -7.64 -8.02
C LEU A 15 13.44 -7.85 -6.55
N LYS A 16 12.60 -8.52 -5.74
CA LYS A 16 12.76 -8.64 -4.28
C LYS A 16 13.18 -7.33 -3.60
N PRO A 17 12.44 -6.22 -3.77
CA PRO A 17 12.76 -4.99 -3.08
C PRO A 17 12.60 -5.16 -1.57
N HIS A 18 13.45 -4.51 -0.78
CA HIS A 18 13.36 -4.56 0.69
C HIS A 18 12.21 -3.72 1.26
N VAL A 19 11.81 -2.66 0.54
CA VAL A 19 10.75 -1.72 0.93
C VAL A 19 9.91 -1.37 -0.28
N VAL A 20 8.59 -1.31 -0.11
CA VAL A 20 7.63 -0.95 -1.16
C VAL A 20 6.75 0.19 -0.63
N PHE A 21 6.74 1.31 -1.34
CA PHE A 21 5.85 2.44 -1.05
C PHE A 21 4.55 2.27 -1.82
N TYR A 22 3.42 2.51 -1.16
CA TYR A 22 2.11 2.32 -1.80
C TYR A 22 1.07 3.33 -1.40
N ASP A 23 0.25 3.70 -2.37
CA ASP A 23 -0.84 4.66 -2.22
C ASP A 23 -2.17 3.89 -2.16
N PHE A 24 -2.86 3.95 -1.01
CA PHE A 24 -4.20 3.41 -0.65
C PHE A 24 -4.69 2.07 -1.29
N THR A 25 -3.80 1.19 -1.73
CA THR A 25 -4.15 -0.08 -2.35
C THR A 25 -4.24 -1.18 -1.28
N HIS A 26 -5.44 -1.69 -1.03
CA HIS A 26 -5.72 -2.68 0.02
C HIS A 26 -5.08 -4.05 -0.25
N TRP A 27 -4.83 -4.40 -1.52
CA TRP A 27 -4.28 -5.69 -1.91
C TRP A 27 -2.74 -5.77 -1.76
N LEU A 28 -2.04 -4.65 -1.86
CA LEU A 28 -0.58 -4.58 -1.79
C LEU A 28 0.04 -4.93 -0.42
N PRO A 29 -0.52 -4.51 0.74
CA PRO A 29 -0.03 -4.96 2.04
C PRO A 29 -0.16 -6.47 2.23
N SER A 30 -1.15 -7.11 1.58
CA SER A 30 -1.32 -8.56 1.62
C SER A 30 -0.24 -9.30 0.81
N ILE A 31 0.10 -8.79 -0.38
CA ILE A 31 1.14 -9.35 -1.26
C ILE A 31 2.55 -9.13 -0.69
N SER A 32 2.84 -7.92 -0.20
CA SER A 32 4.12 -7.61 0.46
C SER A 32 4.33 -8.46 1.71
N LYS A 33 3.28 -8.70 2.52
CA LYS A 33 3.34 -9.62 3.67
C LYS A 33 3.67 -11.05 3.24
N ARG A 34 3.07 -11.54 2.14
CA ARG A 34 3.36 -12.88 1.57
C ARG A 34 4.79 -12.99 1.06
N LEU A 35 5.35 -11.90 0.52
CA LEU A 35 6.72 -11.82 0.02
C LEU A 35 7.76 -11.49 1.10
N GLY A 36 7.35 -11.17 2.33
CA GLY A 36 8.24 -10.77 3.42
C GLY A 36 8.84 -9.37 3.26
N ILE A 37 8.21 -8.52 2.44
CA ILE A 37 8.68 -7.18 2.10
C ILE A 37 8.03 -6.15 3.02
N LYS A 38 8.78 -5.14 3.46
CA LYS A 38 8.22 -4.03 4.23
C LYS A 38 7.39 -3.13 3.32
N ALA A 39 6.07 -3.16 3.46
CA ALA A 39 5.18 -2.20 2.79
C ALA A 39 5.00 -0.95 3.66
N LEU A 40 5.23 0.20 3.05
CA LEU A 40 5.08 1.50 3.68
C LEU A 40 3.96 2.25 2.98
N HIS A 41 2.90 2.54 3.73
CA HIS A 41 1.77 3.28 3.20
C HIS A 41 2.20 4.73 2.99
N TYR A 42 2.34 5.11 1.73
CA TYR A 42 2.64 6.46 1.31
C TYR A 42 1.32 7.12 0.96
N CYS A 43 0.70 7.80 1.92
CA CYS A 43 -0.38 8.71 1.58
C CYS A 43 0.04 10.17 1.72
N THR A 44 -0.15 10.88 0.61
CA THR A 44 0.01 12.33 0.48
C THR A 44 -1.17 13.09 1.09
N ALA A 45 -2.17 12.38 1.63
CA ALA A 45 -3.25 12.96 2.40
C ALA A 45 -2.67 13.62 3.65
N SER A 46 -2.88 14.93 3.79
CA SER A 46 -2.48 15.65 5.00
C SER A 46 -3.03 14.92 6.23
N SER A 47 -2.23 14.79 7.28
CA SER A 47 -2.66 14.17 8.55
C SER A 47 -3.97 14.80 9.06
N VAL A 48 -4.18 16.07 8.70
CA VAL A 48 -5.39 16.87 8.94
C VAL A 48 -6.63 16.27 8.27
N MET A 49 -6.54 15.77 7.04
CA MET A 49 -7.68 15.17 6.32
C MET A 49 -8.07 13.80 6.90
N ILE A 50 -7.09 12.99 7.32
CA ILE A 50 -7.37 11.71 8.01
C ILE A 50 -7.97 11.94 9.40
N GLY A 51 -7.48 12.96 10.12
CA GLY A 51 -8.03 13.37 11.41
C GLY A 51 -9.46 13.92 11.30
N TRP A 52 -9.75 14.70 10.25
CA TRP A 52 -11.08 15.25 9.98
C TRP A 52 -12.09 14.15 9.63
N LEU A 53 -11.70 13.17 8.81
CA LEU A 53 -12.55 12.02 8.48
C LEU A 53 -12.90 11.18 9.72
N HIS A 54 -11.94 10.95 10.62
CA HIS A 54 -12.20 10.25 11.88
C HIS A 54 -13.06 11.06 12.86
N SER A 55 -12.91 12.39 12.86
CA SER A 55 -13.60 13.27 13.80
C SER A 55 -15.07 13.52 13.41
N ASN A 56 -15.41 13.41 12.12
CA ASN A 56 -16.77 13.67 11.62
C ASN A 56 -17.67 12.42 11.56
N THR A 57 -17.22 11.31 12.16
CA THR A 57 -17.96 10.04 12.28
C THR A 57 -18.25 9.64 13.73
N SER A 58 -18.17 10.57 14.70
CA SER A 58 -18.58 10.36 16.10
C SER A 58 -19.80 11.18 16.46
#